data_AF-A0A415QAS9-F1
#
_entry.id   AF-A0A415QAS9-F1
#
_cell.length_a   1.000
_cell.length_b   1.000
_cell.length_c   1.000
_cell.angle_alpha   90.00
_cell.angle_beta   90.00
_cell.angle_gamma   90.00
#
_symmetry.space_group_name_H-M   'P 1'
#
loop_
_entity.id
_entity.type
_entity.pdbx_description
1 polymer ?
#
loop_
_entity_poly.entity_id
_entity_poly.type
_entity_poly.pdbx_seq_one_letter_code
_entity_poly.pdbx_strand_id
1 'polypeptide(L)'
;MKLVLFLSFVLMLPFIGCQRDKMNSKNLTTVNVKRNLPASLPGNNVSLDTIRQSPSQDANNTTITSNAKTRSYHIIVASHPRENLAEKDVTQLKAKGFPNAQIITKDQRYRVSIANYTDKQEATKQRDLLATQLGQSDIWIMLY
;
A
#
# COMPACT_ATOMS: atom_id res chain seq x y z
N MET A 1 7.48 -44.55 37.45
CA MET A 1 6.34 -43.67 37.77
C MET A 1 6.76 -42.20 37.62
N LYS A 2 6.65 -41.60 36.43
CA LYS A 2 7.00 -40.20 36.17
C LYS A 2 6.45 -39.75 34.80
N LEU A 3 5.16 -40.00 34.53
CA LEU A 3 4.53 -39.63 33.24
C LEU A 3 3.05 -39.26 33.39
N VAL A 4 2.64 -38.75 34.56
CA VAL A 4 1.24 -38.35 34.81
C VAL A 4 1.12 -36.89 35.27
N LEU A 5 2.23 -36.21 35.53
CA LEU A 5 2.21 -34.85 36.09
C LEU A 5 2.27 -33.71 35.06
N PHE A 6 2.41 -34.00 33.76
CA PHE A 6 2.44 -32.95 32.72
C PHE A 6 1.10 -32.69 32.04
N LEU A 7 0.11 -33.59 32.20
CA LEU A 7 -1.20 -33.45 31.52
C LEU A 7 -2.15 -32.47 32.23
N SER A 8 -1.82 -32.04 33.45
CA SER A 8 -2.62 -31.09 34.23
C SER A 8 -2.27 -29.62 33.99
N PHE A 9 -1.13 -29.31 33.37
CA PHE A 9 -0.70 -27.91 33.16
C PHE A 9 -1.27 -27.28 31.88
N VAL A 10 -1.86 -28.08 30.98
CA VAL A 10 -2.41 -27.62 29.69
C VAL A 10 -3.84 -27.07 29.83
N LEU A 11 -4.51 -27.27 30.98
CA LEU A 11 -5.93 -26.95 31.14
C LEU A 11 -6.23 -25.63 31.89
N MET A 12 -5.22 -24.80 32.18
CA MET A 12 -5.36 -23.57 32.98
C MET A 12 -4.59 -22.38 32.41
N LEU A 13 -4.72 -22.13 31.10
CA LEU A 13 -4.49 -20.79 30.55
C LEU A 13 -5.85 -20.20 30.22
N PRO A 14 -6.52 -19.53 31.18
CA PRO A 14 -7.79 -18.88 30.90
C PRO A 14 -7.56 -17.84 29.81
N PHE A 15 -8.54 -17.77 28.91
CA PHE A 15 -8.74 -16.71 27.93
C PHE A 15 -8.51 -15.34 28.56
N ILE A 16 -7.30 -14.80 28.46
CA ILE A 16 -7.04 -13.37 28.58
C ILE A 16 -7.49 -12.77 27.26
N GLY A 17 -8.81 -12.72 27.08
CA GLY A 17 -9.42 -11.90 26.06
C GLY A 17 -9.14 -10.45 26.43
N CYS A 18 -8.30 -9.77 25.65
CA CYS A 18 -8.30 -8.31 25.64
C CYS A 18 -9.73 -7.86 25.34
N GLN A 19 -10.44 -7.34 26.35
CA GLN A 19 -11.65 -6.60 26.09
C GLN A 19 -11.27 -5.43 25.19
N ARG A 20 -11.84 -5.39 23.99
CA ARG A 20 -11.71 -4.22 23.11
C ARG A 20 -12.50 -3.11 23.79
N ASP A 21 -11.81 -2.13 24.35
CA ASP A 21 -12.42 -0.92 24.85
C ASP A 21 -13.21 -0.26 23.73
N LYS A 22 -14.53 -0.37 23.80
CA LYS A 22 -15.46 0.27 22.88
C LYS A 22 -15.42 1.75 23.18
N MET A 23 -14.75 2.54 22.33
CA MET A 23 -14.71 3.99 22.48
C MET A 23 -16.14 4.56 22.56
N ASN A 24 -16.36 5.45 23.53
CA ASN A 24 -17.66 6.09 23.75
C ASN A 24 -17.99 7.00 22.55
N SER A 25 -19.22 6.88 22.02
CA SER A 25 -19.65 7.58 20.81
C SER A 25 -19.56 9.11 20.91
N LYS A 26 -19.56 9.66 22.12
CA LYS A 26 -19.41 11.11 22.37
C LYS A 26 -18.03 11.67 22.05
N ASN A 27 -17.03 10.82 21.81
CA ASN A 27 -15.68 11.24 21.42
C ASN A 27 -15.41 11.11 19.91
N LEU A 28 -16.41 10.74 19.11
CA LEU A 28 -16.27 10.78 17.65
C LEU A 28 -16.48 12.21 17.16
N THR A 29 -15.40 12.92 16.87
CA THR A 29 -15.47 14.21 16.19
C THR A 29 -15.70 13.98 14.70
N THR A 30 -16.96 14.04 14.26
CA THR A 30 -17.29 14.02 12.82
C THR A 30 -16.95 15.37 12.20
N VAL A 31 -15.85 15.43 11.44
CA VAL A 31 -15.51 16.61 10.65
C VAL A 31 -16.26 16.53 9.32
N ASN A 32 -17.36 17.27 9.18
CA ASN A 32 -18.03 17.42 7.89
C ASN A 32 -17.23 18.36 6.99
N VAL A 33 -16.62 17.80 5.94
CA VAL A 33 -15.96 18.59 4.88
C VAL A 33 -17.02 19.00 3.86
N LYS A 34 -17.42 20.27 3.89
CA LYS A 34 -18.28 20.87 2.85
C LYS A 34 -17.41 21.15 1.62
N ARG A 35 -17.46 20.28 0.61
CA ARG A 35 -16.86 20.57 -0.70
C ARG A 35 -17.82 21.47 -1.47
N ASN A 36 -17.45 22.74 -1.65
CA ASN A 36 -18.13 23.58 -2.61
C ASN A 36 -17.64 23.16 -4.01
N LEU A 37 -18.50 22.51 -4.79
CA LEU A 37 -18.27 22.37 -6.23
C LEU A 37 -18.66 23.69 -6.89
N PRO A 38 -17.78 24.38 -7.63
CA PRO A 38 -18.22 25.43 -8.53
C PRO A 38 -19.04 24.79 -9.65
N ALA A 39 -20.28 25.26 -9.79
CA ALA A 39 -21.15 24.98 -10.90
C ALA A 39 -20.50 25.41 -12.23
N SER A 40 -20.77 24.61 -13.25
CA SER A 40 -20.55 24.85 -14.68
C SER A 40 -20.70 26.30 -15.12
N LEU A 41 -19.97 26.70 -16.18
CA LEU A 41 -20.41 27.62 -17.25
C LEU A 41 -19.30 27.70 -18.35
N PRO A 42 -19.58 28.19 -19.58
CA PRO A 42 -19.83 27.43 -20.80
C PRO A 42 -18.68 27.50 -21.83
N GLY A 43 -18.85 26.71 -22.91
CA GLY A 43 -17.80 26.31 -23.86
C GLY A 43 -17.20 27.38 -24.76
N ASN A 44 -16.01 27.04 -25.27
CA ASN A 44 -15.40 27.63 -26.44
C ASN A 44 -15.04 26.49 -27.40
N ASN A 45 -15.71 26.49 -28.55
CA ASN A 45 -15.60 25.54 -29.64
C ASN A 45 -14.89 26.21 -30.80
N VAL A 46 -13.60 25.92 -31.04
CA VAL A 46 -12.80 26.20 -32.26
C VAL A 46 -11.52 25.35 -32.15
N SER A 47 -10.95 24.64 -33.11
CA SER A 47 -11.27 24.24 -34.48
C SER A 47 -10.58 22.89 -34.71
N LEU A 48 -11.22 22.02 -35.50
CA LEU A 48 -10.64 20.80 -36.03
C LEU A 48 -9.87 21.20 -37.29
N ASP A 49 -8.54 21.30 -37.22
CA ASP A 49 -7.72 21.42 -38.43
C ASP A 49 -6.41 20.64 -38.32
N THR A 50 -6.24 19.77 -39.31
CA THR A 50 -4.97 19.23 -39.83
C THR A 50 -4.29 18.11 -39.02
N ILE A 51 -4.86 16.90 -39.11
CA ILE A 51 -4.06 15.67 -39.13
C ILE A 51 -3.42 15.56 -40.52
N ARG A 52 -2.15 15.97 -40.64
CA ARG A 52 -1.20 15.42 -41.61
C ARG A 52 0.23 15.89 -41.32
N GLN A 53 1.00 15.11 -40.56
CA GLN A 53 2.43 14.81 -40.84
C GLN A 53 3.08 14.04 -39.68
N SER A 54 3.66 12.91 -40.04
CA SER A 54 4.77 12.23 -39.37
C SER A 54 5.82 12.01 -40.48
N PRO A 55 7.14 11.86 -40.24
CA PRO A 55 7.95 12.03 -39.02
C PRO A 55 9.09 13.06 -39.22
N SER A 56 9.74 13.56 -38.16
CA SER A 56 11.15 14.03 -38.18
C SER A 56 11.64 14.36 -36.77
N GLN A 57 12.76 13.76 -36.41
CA GLN A 57 13.62 14.14 -35.29
C GLN A 57 14.21 15.53 -35.56
N ASP A 58 14.23 16.42 -34.58
CA ASP A 58 15.49 16.80 -33.93
C ASP A 58 15.31 17.85 -32.83
N ALA A 59 15.96 17.52 -31.71
CA ALA A 59 16.64 18.37 -30.74
C ALA A 59 15.86 19.41 -29.91
N ASN A 60 16.34 19.50 -28.67
CA ASN A 60 16.38 20.65 -27.76
C ASN A 60 15.08 21.26 -27.19
N ASN A 61 14.49 20.56 -26.20
CA ASN A 61 14.22 21.29 -24.95
C ASN A 61 14.71 20.52 -23.71
N THR A 62 15.72 21.12 -23.09
CA THR A 62 16.05 21.15 -21.67
C THR A 62 15.41 20.07 -20.81
N THR A 63 16.19 19.01 -20.56
CA THR A 63 16.09 18.15 -19.39
C THR A 63 16.13 19.00 -18.12
N ILE A 64 15.00 19.55 -17.72
CA ILE A 64 14.79 19.92 -16.32
C ILE A 64 14.58 18.59 -15.60
N THR A 65 15.68 17.91 -15.27
CA THR A 65 15.69 16.95 -14.17
C THR A 65 15.41 17.77 -12.92
N SER A 66 14.15 18.15 -12.71
CA SER A 66 13.68 18.36 -11.36
C SER A 66 13.84 16.99 -10.73
N ASN A 67 14.86 16.84 -9.91
CA ASN A 67 15.06 15.72 -9.01
C ASN A 67 13.97 15.78 -7.90
N ALA A 68 12.72 15.99 -8.33
CA ALA A 68 11.54 15.96 -7.52
C ALA A 68 11.32 14.49 -7.25
N LYS A 69 11.86 14.03 -6.12
CA LYS A 69 11.63 12.70 -5.57
C LYS A 69 10.12 12.44 -5.61
N THR A 70 9.68 11.66 -6.59
CA THR A 70 8.27 11.31 -6.74
C THR A 70 7.92 10.45 -5.55
N ARG A 71 7.04 10.98 -4.71
CA ARG A 71 6.53 10.30 -3.53
C ARG A 71 5.70 9.10 -3.98
N SER A 72 6.09 7.90 -3.55
CA SER A 72 5.38 6.66 -3.87
C SER A 72 4.86 5.99 -2.61
N TYR A 73 3.61 5.53 -2.68
CA TYR A 73 2.94 4.76 -1.64
C TYR A 73 3.12 3.28 -1.94
N HIS A 74 3.97 2.61 -1.17
CA HIS A 74 4.23 1.19 -1.29
C HIS A 74 3.26 0.38 -0.42
N ILE A 75 2.69 -0.69 -0.97
CA ILE A 75 1.88 -1.65 -0.22
C ILE A 75 2.81 -2.73 0.31
N ILE A 76 2.96 -2.78 1.64
CA ILE A 76 3.90 -3.65 2.34
C ILE A 76 3.16 -4.84 2.92
N VAL A 77 3.65 -6.05 2.63
CA VAL A 77 3.07 -7.32 3.09
C VAL A 77 3.93 -8.02 4.13
N ALA A 78 5.21 -7.67 4.24
CA ALA A 78 6.13 -8.24 5.24
C ALA A 78 7.26 -7.27 5.57
N SER A 79 7.84 -7.42 6.77
CA SER A 79 9.04 -6.70 7.20
C SER A 79 9.95 -7.64 7.97
N HIS A 80 11.20 -7.73 7.54
CA HIS A 80 12.20 -8.63 8.10
C HIS A 80 13.46 -7.88 8.54
N PRO A 81 14.19 -8.40 9.54
CA PRO A 81 15.52 -7.90 9.91
C PRO A 81 16.63 -8.38 8.96
N ARG A 82 16.37 -9.42 8.14
CA ARG A 82 17.35 -10.01 7.22
C ARG A 82 16.81 -10.05 5.80
N GLU A 83 17.67 -9.77 4.83
CA GLU A 83 17.32 -9.71 3.41
C GLU A 83 16.88 -11.06 2.86
N ASN A 84 17.56 -12.15 3.23
CA ASN A 84 17.26 -13.49 2.74
C ASN A 84 15.84 -14.00 3.06
N LEU A 85 15.20 -13.46 4.11
CA LEU A 85 13.80 -13.74 4.41
C LEU A 85 12.86 -12.97 3.47
N ALA A 86 13.17 -11.69 3.22
CA ALA A 86 12.42 -10.86 2.29
C ALA A 86 12.52 -11.35 0.83
N GLU A 87 13.68 -11.90 0.42
CA GLU A 87 13.86 -12.49 -0.92
C GLU A 87 12.99 -13.72 -1.15
N LYS A 88 12.85 -14.59 -0.14
CA LYS A 88 11.95 -15.74 -0.19
C LYS A 88 10.52 -15.30 -0.41
N ASP A 89 10.06 -14.30 0.35
CA ASP A 89 8.72 -13.75 0.22
C ASP A 89 8.48 -13.12 -1.16
N VAL A 90 9.43 -12.33 -1.69
CA VAL A 90 9.34 -11.77 -3.04
C VAL A 90 9.26 -12.87 -4.10
N THR A 91 10.05 -13.93 -3.96
CA THR A 91 10.04 -15.05 -4.89
C THR A 91 8.70 -15.78 -4.88
N GLN A 92 8.14 -16.02 -3.69
CA GLN A 92 6.81 -16.60 -3.52
C GLN A 92 5.71 -15.69 -4.09
N LEU A 93 5.79 -14.38 -3.88
CA LEU A 93 4.83 -13.42 -4.42
C LEU A 93 4.87 -13.36 -5.95
N LYS A 94 6.07 -13.36 -6.54
CA LYS A 94 6.23 -13.42 -8.00
C LYS A 94 5.63 -14.71 -8.57
N ALA A 95 5.87 -15.85 -7.93
CA ALA A 95 5.27 -17.13 -8.31
C ALA A 95 3.74 -17.14 -8.16
N LYS A 96 3.18 -16.39 -7.19
CA LYS A 96 1.74 -16.19 -6.98
C LYS A 96 1.10 -15.22 -7.98
N GLY A 97 1.87 -14.62 -8.90
CA GLY A 97 1.36 -13.70 -9.91
C GLY A 97 1.51 -12.21 -9.59
N PHE A 98 2.37 -11.86 -8.62
CA PHE A 98 2.70 -10.46 -8.31
C PHE A 98 4.11 -10.10 -8.84
N PRO A 99 4.25 -9.80 -10.15
CA PRO A 99 5.57 -9.59 -10.78
C PRO A 99 6.31 -8.37 -10.23
N ASN A 100 5.56 -7.36 -9.77
CA ASN A 100 6.09 -6.10 -9.24
C ASN A 100 6.52 -6.18 -7.78
N ALA A 101 6.48 -7.38 -7.17
CA ALA A 101 6.96 -7.58 -5.82
C ALA A 101 8.47 -7.32 -5.74
N GLN A 102 8.88 -6.50 -4.78
CA GLN A 102 10.26 -6.07 -4.59
C GLN A 102 10.58 -5.80 -3.13
N ILE A 103 11.87 -5.81 -2.80
CA ILE A 103 12.37 -5.44 -1.47
C ILE A 103 12.65 -3.94 -1.46
N ILE A 104 12.25 -3.27 -0.41
CA ILE A 104 12.64 -1.89 -0.11
C ILE A 104 13.22 -1.81 1.30
N THR A 105 14.23 -0.98 1.48
CA THR A 105 14.94 -0.85 2.76
C THR A 105 14.65 0.51 3.37
N LYS A 106 14.12 0.50 4.59
CA LYS A 106 13.88 1.71 5.39
C LYS A 106 14.07 1.38 6.86
N ASP A 107 14.57 2.29 7.70
CA ASP A 107 14.75 2.06 9.14
C ASP A 107 15.49 0.74 9.47
N GLN A 108 16.52 0.39 8.68
CA GLN A 108 17.29 -0.86 8.81
C GLN A 108 16.47 -2.15 8.73
N ARG A 109 15.28 -2.11 8.10
CA ARG A 109 14.44 -3.28 7.85
C ARG A 109 14.22 -3.50 6.36
N TYR A 110 14.26 -4.76 5.96
CA TYR A 110 13.93 -5.23 4.62
C TYR A 110 12.43 -5.45 4.54
N ARG A 111 11.72 -4.60 3.81
CA ARG A 111 10.26 -4.65 3.65
C ARG A 111 9.91 -5.16 2.26
N VAL A 112 8.90 -6.00 2.18
CA VAL A 112 8.42 -6.58 0.92
C VAL A 112 7.25 -5.74 0.42
N SER A 113 7.49 -5.02 -0.67
CA SER A 113 6.51 -4.19 -1.37
C SER A 113 5.92 -4.99 -2.52
N ILE A 114 4.61 -5.16 -2.57
CA ILE A 114 3.94 -5.92 -3.65
C ILE A 114 3.60 -5.04 -4.87
N ALA A 115 3.29 -3.76 -4.62
CA ALA A 115 2.97 -2.75 -5.61
C ALA A 115 3.23 -1.36 -5.02
N ASN A 116 3.33 -0.34 -5.88
CA ASN A 116 3.43 1.05 -5.48
C ASN A 116 2.54 1.95 -6.34
N TYR A 117 2.06 3.04 -5.75
CA TYR A 117 1.14 4.00 -6.39
C TYR A 117 1.53 5.43 -6.04
N THR A 118 1.22 6.37 -6.91
CA THR A 118 1.44 7.81 -6.66
C THR A 118 0.30 8.43 -5.85
N ASP A 119 -0.93 7.90 -5.97
CA ASP A 119 -2.09 8.34 -5.20
C ASP A 119 -2.33 7.48 -3.94
N LYS A 120 -2.61 8.16 -2.82
CA LYS A 120 -2.83 7.48 -1.53
C LYS A 120 -4.15 6.73 -1.50
N GLN A 121 -5.21 7.26 -2.12
CA GLN A 121 -6.52 6.62 -2.10
C GLN A 121 -6.51 5.35 -2.95
N GLU A 122 -5.85 5.39 -4.10
CA GLU A 122 -5.61 4.22 -4.93
C GLU A 122 -4.82 3.14 -4.18
N ALA A 123 -3.70 3.51 -3.55
CA ALA A 123 -2.93 2.58 -2.72
C ALA A 123 -3.80 1.95 -1.61
N THR A 124 -4.69 2.74 -0.99
CA THR A 124 -5.61 2.28 0.07
C THR A 124 -6.61 1.27 -0.46
N LYS A 125 -7.26 1.55 -1.59
CA LYS A 125 -8.18 0.61 -2.23
C LYS A 125 -7.49 -0.70 -2.58
N GLN A 126 -6.31 -0.63 -3.19
CA GLN A 126 -5.57 -1.81 -3.63
C GLN A 126 -5.07 -2.64 -2.43
N ARG A 127 -4.65 -1.99 -1.34
CA ARG A 127 -4.32 -2.68 -0.09
C ARG A 127 -5.49 -3.50 0.43
N ASP A 128 -6.70 -2.93 0.46
CA ASP A 128 -7.89 -3.61 1.02
C ASP A 128 -8.31 -4.81 0.17
N LEU A 129 -8.21 -4.68 -1.16
CA LEU A 129 -8.39 -5.79 -2.09
C LEU A 129 -7.36 -6.90 -1.85
N LEU A 130 -6.09 -6.54 -1.73
CA LEU A 130 -5.00 -7.49 -1.47
C LEU A 130 -5.13 -8.18 -0.11
N ALA A 131 -5.55 -7.46 0.94
CA ALA A 131 -5.78 -8.04 2.26
C ALA A 131 -6.86 -9.13 2.21
N THR A 132 -7.92 -8.89 1.42
CA THR A 132 -8.99 -9.88 1.20
C THR A 132 -8.50 -11.05 0.35
N GLN A 133 -7.77 -10.79 -0.74
CA GLN A 133 -7.27 -11.82 -1.67
C GLN A 133 -6.22 -12.74 -1.02
N LEU A 134 -5.33 -12.19 -0.19
CA LEU A 134 -4.27 -12.93 0.50
C LEU A 134 -4.73 -13.51 1.85
N GLY A 135 -5.90 -13.10 2.35
CA GLY A 135 -6.37 -13.46 3.70
C GLY A 135 -5.46 -12.93 4.81
N GLN A 136 -4.79 -11.79 4.58
CA GLN A 136 -3.78 -11.22 5.48
C GLN A 136 -4.22 -9.81 5.94
N SER A 137 -4.32 -9.60 7.26
CA SER A 137 -4.65 -8.30 7.85
C SER A 137 -3.47 -7.36 7.96
N ASP A 138 -2.25 -7.89 8.02
CA ASP A 138 -1.04 -7.16 8.37
C ASP A 138 -0.37 -6.54 7.13
N ILE A 139 -1.19 -5.96 6.24
CA ILE A 139 -0.74 -5.23 5.06
C ILE A 139 -0.89 -3.74 5.34
N TRP A 140 0.17 -2.96 5.16
CA TRP A 140 0.15 -1.52 5.41
C TRP A 140 0.75 -0.73 4.26
N ILE A 141 0.43 0.57 4.21
CA ILE A 141 0.98 1.48 3.21
C ILE A 141 2.14 2.26 3.82
N MET A 142 3.23 2.35 3.09
CA MET A 142 4.39 3.14 3.48
C MET A 142 4.73 4.15 2.39
N LEU A 143 4.77 5.43 2.76
CA LEU A 143 5.32 6.48 1.91
C LEU A 143 6.85 6.34 1.87
N TYR A 144 7.39 6.24 0.66
CA TYR A 144 8.82 6.15 0.40
C TYR A 144 9.36 7.41 -0.26
#